data_AF-A0A127EW43-F1
#
_entry.id   AF-A0A127EW43-F1
#
_cell.length_a   1.000
_cell.length_b   1.000
_cell.length_c   1.000
_cell.angle_alpha   90.00
_cell.angle_beta   90.00
_cell.angle_gamma   90.00
#
_symmetry.space_group_name_H-M   'P 1'
#
loop_
_entity.id
_entity.type
_entity.pdbx_description
1 polymer ?
#
loop_
_entity_poly.entity_id
_entity_poly.type
_entity_poly.pdbx_seq_one_letter_code
_entity_poly.pdbx_strand_id
1 'polypeptide(L)'
;MADEPSSNHHPAPTLPDRRRILTYIGAVSCAMAATASTIRRAEAGWPDRIVKLVVPFAAGGPPDFVARVLADPLAAEIGGTVVVDNRPGAGGSTGVTGVARAEPDGYTLLIATSAYIVNKALNDQLSYDPVKDFTPICEIANAPNIFVVNANLGVNSLQEFIAFARSQAKGVNYSSPGLGTTPQLSSELLRVRAKISMEHIPYNSGPQAAQAVLTNLVQLSCSAIPLVQPHIEAGTLKPLAVTSATRWRALPDVPTMAESGFDDFVLDTMVMLAGPARLPPAVTARLSDATQAILARPAIRDALQRGGFDVAAKPPAELGARISKEVPMWRDIVAGDGPQAGIDRNGASRQNDKSDERHSPCSMNPRKTTMVFALRLSNPASCLGRSPGSPPSMPKA
;
A
#
# COMPACT_ATOMS: atom_id res chain seq x y z
N MET A 1 42.49 76.63 -28.01
CA MET A 1 43.00 76.32 -29.35
C MET A 1 42.88 74.81 -29.50
N ALA A 2 41.85 74.40 -30.23
CA ALA A 2 41.44 73.07 -30.72
C ALA A 2 41.79 71.80 -29.91
N ASP A 3 40.73 71.17 -29.37
CA ASP A 3 40.65 69.74 -29.02
C ASP A 3 40.62 68.87 -30.29
N GLU A 4 41.47 67.83 -30.35
CA GLU A 4 41.44 66.77 -31.36
C GLU A 4 40.77 65.49 -30.79
N PRO A 5 39.94 64.77 -31.56
CA PRO A 5 39.24 63.59 -31.05
C PRO A 5 40.08 62.32 -31.15
N SER A 6 40.25 61.61 -30.04
CA SER A 6 40.87 60.28 -29.99
C SER A 6 39.99 59.23 -30.67
N SER A 7 40.47 58.63 -31.77
CA SER A 7 39.82 57.48 -32.42
C SER A 7 40.23 56.17 -31.74
N ASN A 8 39.31 55.51 -31.04
CA ASN A 8 39.53 54.16 -30.52
C ASN A 8 39.45 53.12 -31.65
N HIS A 9 40.55 52.43 -31.92
CA HIS A 9 40.60 51.25 -32.78
C HIS A 9 40.28 50.01 -31.94
N HIS A 10 39.11 49.40 -32.15
CA HIS A 10 38.84 48.07 -31.61
C HIS A 10 39.48 47.00 -32.51
N PRO A 11 40.34 46.11 -31.98
CA PRO A 11 40.88 45.00 -32.76
C PRO A 11 39.78 43.96 -33.03
N ALA A 12 39.73 43.46 -34.27
CA ALA A 12 38.81 42.40 -34.67
C ALA A 12 39.12 41.07 -33.95
N PRO A 13 38.09 40.25 -33.62
CA PRO A 13 38.28 38.99 -32.93
C PRO A 13 39.06 38.00 -33.82
N THR A 14 40.16 37.47 -33.31
CA THR A 14 40.95 36.43 -33.97
C THR A 14 40.21 35.10 -33.85
N LEU A 15 39.89 34.49 -35.01
CA LEU A 15 39.26 33.17 -35.03
C LEU A 15 40.23 32.12 -34.47
N PRO A 16 39.76 31.22 -33.57
CA PRO A 16 40.62 30.22 -32.96
C PRO A 16 41.16 29.22 -33.99
N ASP A 17 42.42 28.86 -33.82
CA ASP A 17 43.20 27.98 -34.68
C ASP A 17 42.51 26.61 -34.89
N ARG A 18 42.33 26.21 -36.17
CA ARG A 18 41.64 24.96 -36.57
C ARG A 18 42.22 23.73 -35.87
N ARG A 19 43.52 23.75 -35.54
CA ARG A 19 44.18 22.65 -34.81
C ARG A 19 43.66 22.51 -33.39
N ARG A 20 43.32 23.61 -32.72
CA ARG A 20 42.75 23.58 -31.36
C ARG A 20 41.32 23.02 -31.37
N ILE A 21 40.51 23.39 -32.36
CA ILE A 21 39.13 22.88 -32.50
C ILE A 21 39.11 21.36 -32.68
N LEU A 22 40.01 20.81 -33.50
CA LEU A 22 40.09 19.34 -33.70
C LEU A 22 40.54 18.59 -32.44
N THR A 23 41.44 19.15 -31.63
CA THR A 23 41.84 18.56 -30.34
C THR A 23 40.71 18.56 -29.32
N TYR A 24 39.91 19.63 -29.25
CA TYR A 24 38.75 19.69 -28.36
C TYR A 24 37.63 18.71 -28.75
N ILE A 25 37.37 18.51 -30.05
CA ILE A 25 36.38 17.52 -30.53
C ILE A 25 36.82 16.09 -30.19
N GLY A 26 38.12 15.77 -30.34
CA GLY A 26 38.66 14.47 -29.93
C GLY A 26 38.56 14.20 -28.42
N ALA A 27 38.85 15.21 -27.59
CA ALA A 27 38.78 15.09 -26.13
C ALA A 27 37.34 14.91 -25.62
N VAL A 28 36.36 15.60 -26.21
CA VAL A 28 34.93 15.43 -25.87
C VAL A 28 34.42 14.04 -26.29
N SER A 29 34.90 13.52 -27.43
CA SER A 29 34.52 12.19 -27.92
C SER A 29 35.03 11.05 -27.02
N CYS A 30 36.25 11.16 -26.50
CA CYS A 30 36.78 10.19 -25.53
C CYS A 30 36.09 10.28 -24.15
N ALA A 31 35.67 11.47 -23.72
CA ALA A 31 34.93 11.64 -22.46
C ALA A 31 33.49 11.07 -22.52
N MET A 32 32.82 11.15 -23.68
CA MET A 32 31.51 10.52 -23.88
C MET A 32 31.60 8.99 -24.02
N ALA A 33 32.69 8.46 -24.59
CA ALA A 33 32.88 7.00 -24.67
C ALA A 33 33.14 6.35 -23.30
N ALA A 34 33.84 7.04 -22.39
CA ALA A 34 34.15 6.54 -21.04
C ALA A 34 32.93 6.53 -20.10
N THR A 35 31.94 7.40 -20.33
CA THR A 35 30.69 7.45 -19.54
C THR A 35 29.64 6.42 -20.01
N ALA A 36 29.73 5.93 -21.24
CA ALA A 36 28.84 4.87 -21.74
C ALA A 36 29.23 3.47 -21.23
N SER A 37 30.50 3.24 -20.86
CA SER A 37 30.98 1.93 -20.41
C SER A 37 30.63 1.54 -18.98
N THR A 38 30.18 2.46 -18.13
CA THR A 38 29.80 2.14 -16.74
C THR A 38 28.37 1.61 -16.62
N ILE A 39 27.50 1.84 -17.60
CA ILE A 39 26.10 1.38 -17.57
C ILE A 39 25.96 -0.11 -17.95
N ARG A 40 26.88 -0.66 -18.75
CA ARG A 40 26.81 -2.05 -19.24
C ARG A 40 27.34 -3.14 -18.30
N ARG A 41 27.94 -2.79 -17.14
CA ARG A 41 28.53 -3.82 -16.25
C ARG A 41 27.54 -4.45 -15.27
N ALA A 42 26.32 -3.93 -15.15
CA ALA A 42 25.28 -4.53 -14.30
C ALA A 42 24.59 -5.77 -14.92
N GLU A 43 24.72 -6.00 -16.24
CA GLU A 43 24.00 -7.08 -16.94
C GLU A 43 24.69 -8.44 -16.85
N ALA A 44 26.02 -8.51 -16.79
CA ALA A 44 26.75 -9.77 -17.00
C ALA A 44 26.95 -10.64 -15.75
N GLY A 45 26.39 -10.27 -14.59
CA GLY A 45 26.67 -10.98 -13.33
C GLY A 45 25.66 -10.79 -12.20
N TRP A 46 24.52 -10.16 -12.44
CA TRP A 46 23.49 -10.00 -11.41
C TRP A 46 22.66 -11.30 -11.28
N PRO A 47 22.37 -11.80 -10.07
CA PRO A 47 22.94 -11.40 -8.78
C PRO A 47 24.28 -12.12 -8.48
N ASP A 48 25.28 -11.39 -7.98
CA ASP A 48 26.60 -11.91 -7.51
C ASP A 48 26.75 -11.89 -5.97
N ARG A 49 25.74 -11.42 -5.27
CA ARG A 49 25.65 -11.35 -3.80
C ARG A 49 24.21 -11.57 -3.36
N ILE A 50 24.01 -11.67 -2.04
CA ILE A 50 22.70 -11.94 -1.44
C ILE A 50 21.70 -10.84 -1.79
N VAL A 51 20.55 -11.24 -2.33
CA VAL A 51 19.36 -10.40 -2.51
C VAL A 51 18.51 -10.48 -1.23
N LYS A 52 18.10 -9.33 -0.70
CA LYS A 52 17.31 -9.22 0.52
C LYS A 52 15.86 -8.90 0.17
N LEU A 53 14.93 -9.73 0.65
CA LEU A 53 13.50 -9.42 0.70
C LEU A 53 13.19 -8.79 2.04
N VAL A 54 13.13 -7.46 2.08
CA VAL A 54 12.77 -6.72 3.28
C VAL A 54 11.26 -6.84 3.50
N VAL A 55 10.88 -7.37 4.67
CA VAL A 55 9.49 -7.46 5.12
C VAL A 55 9.31 -6.45 6.26
N PRO A 56 8.46 -5.41 6.12
CA PRO A 56 8.36 -4.34 7.10
C PRO A 56 7.54 -4.71 8.36
N PHE A 57 7.46 -6.00 8.68
CA PHE A 57 6.68 -6.54 9.79
C PHE A 57 7.47 -7.64 10.51
N ALA A 58 7.03 -7.99 11.72
CA ALA A 58 7.63 -9.06 12.51
C ALA A 58 7.52 -10.41 11.77
N ALA A 59 8.48 -11.30 12.02
CA ALA A 59 8.48 -12.64 11.48
C ALA A 59 7.23 -13.44 11.94
N GLY A 60 6.78 -14.37 11.10
CA GLY A 60 5.58 -15.19 11.34
C GLY A 60 4.25 -14.52 10.96
N GLY A 61 4.26 -13.27 10.50
CA GLY A 61 3.07 -12.61 9.97
C GLY A 61 2.75 -12.99 8.51
N PRO A 62 1.55 -12.67 8.00
CA PRO A 62 1.16 -12.99 6.62
C PRO A 62 2.14 -12.53 5.51
N PRO A 63 2.70 -11.30 5.52
CA PRO A 63 3.69 -10.91 4.51
C PRO A 63 5.04 -11.66 4.65
N ASP A 64 5.42 -12.05 5.87
CA ASP A 64 6.62 -12.88 6.11
C ASP A 64 6.43 -14.30 5.55
N PHE A 65 5.23 -14.88 5.74
CA PHE A 65 4.87 -16.15 5.13
C PHE A 65 5.02 -16.11 3.61
N VAL A 66 4.45 -15.10 2.93
CA VAL A 66 4.56 -14.95 1.48
C VAL A 66 6.03 -14.78 1.04
N ALA A 67 6.81 -13.96 1.76
CA ALA A 67 8.22 -13.76 1.46
C ALA A 67 9.02 -15.08 1.56
N ARG A 68 8.76 -15.91 2.58
CA ARG A 68 9.42 -17.21 2.76
C ARG A 68 9.00 -18.24 1.72
N VAL A 69 7.73 -18.26 1.31
CA VAL A 69 7.24 -19.10 0.21
C VAL A 69 7.95 -18.75 -1.10
N LEU A 70 8.30 -17.47 -1.31
CA LEU A 70 8.98 -17.01 -2.53
C LEU A 70 10.50 -17.08 -2.49
N ALA A 71 11.14 -17.01 -1.31
CA ALA A 71 12.59 -16.82 -1.21
C ALA A 71 13.40 -17.92 -1.93
N ASP A 72 13.20 -19.19 -1.57
CA ASP A 72 13.97 -20.30 -2.17
C ASP A 72 13.65 -20.49 -3.67
N PRO A 73 12.38 -20.47 -4.12
CA PRO A 73 12.08 -20.51 -5.54
C PRO A 73 12.69 -19.34 -6.32
N LEU A 74 12.68 -18.13 -5.76
CA LEU A 74 13.24 -16.95 -6.40
C LEU A 74 14.76 -17.07 -6.51
N ALA A 75 15.44 -17.53 -5.46
CA ALA A 75 16.87 -17.83 -5.46
C ALA A 75 17.25 -18.79 -6.60
N ALA A 76 16.46 -19.86 -6.77
CA ALA A 76 16.67 -20.83 -7.85
C ALA A 76 16.47 -20.21 -9.25
N GLU A 77 15.42 -19.41 -9.46
CA GLU A 77 15.14 -18.78 -10.76
C GLU A 77 16.16 -17.72 -11.15
N ILE A 78 16.60 -16.90 -10.19
CA ILE A 78 17.55 -15.83 -10.47
C ILE A 78 19.01 -16.28 -10.36
N GLY A 79 19.27 -17.52 -9.93
CA GLY A 79 20.64 -18.08 -9.85
C GLY A 79 21.51 -17.41 -8.78
N GLY A 80 20.96 -17.14 -7.60
CA GLY A 80 21.68 -16.52 -6.49
C GLY A 80 21.09 -16.87 -5.12
N THR A 81 21.47 -16.13 -4.09
CA THR A 81 20.92 -16.31 -2.73
C THR A 81 19.90 -15.24 -2.41
N VAL A 82 18.72 -15.65 -1.95
CA VAL A 82 17.66 -14.74 -1.48
C VAL A 82 17.41 -14.98 0.00
N VAL A 83 17.38 -13.91 0.80
CA VAL A 83 17.09 -13.98 2.24
C VAL A 83 15.95 -13.06 2.62
N VAL A 84 15.16 -13.45 3.63
CA VAL A 84 14.10 -12.60 4.20
C VAL A 84 14.69 -11.78 5.36
N ASP A 85 14.49 -10.47 5.33
CA ASP A 85 14.96 -9.50 6.33
C ASP A 85 13.76 -8.77 6.95
N ASN A 86 13.32 -9.19 8.14
CA ASN A 86 12.20 -8.58 8.86
C ASN A 86 12.63 -7.27 9.55
N ARG A 87 12.05 -6.14 9.13
CA ARG A 87 12.31 -4.81 9.70
C ARG A 87 11.01 -4.16 10.22
N PRO A 88 10.49 -4.61 11.37
CA PRO A 88 9.28 -4.03 11.95
C PRO A 88 9.53 -2.61 12.48
N GLY A 89 8.45 -1.82 12.58
CA GLY A 89 8.47 -0.49 13.18
C GLY A 89 7.48 0.47 12.52
N ALA A 90 6.80 1.29 13.32
CA ALA A 90 5.91 2.38 12.87
C ALA A 90 4.92 1.96 11.76
N GLY A 91 4.17 0.87 11.97
CA GLY A 91 3.20 0.36 10.98
C GLY A 91 3.82 -0.15 9.68
N GLY A 92 5.12 -0.48 9.73
CA GLY A 92 5.94 -0.90 8.60
C GLY A 92 6.67 0.22 7.86
N SER A 93 6.39 1.49 8.19
CA SER A 93 7.02 2.62 7.52
C SER A 93 8.54 2.65 7.68
N THR A 94 9.10 2.13 8.77
CA THR A 94 10.55 2.04 8.99
C THR A 94 11.23 1.16 7.94
N GLY A 95 10.74 -0.07 7.75
CA GLY A 95 11.29 -1.01 6.76
C GLY A 95 11.11 -0.49 5.33
N VAL A 96 9.94 0.06 5.02
CA VAL A 96 9.64 0.64 3.70
C VAL A 96 10.56 1.82 3.39
N THR A 97 10.74 2.76 4.32
CA THR A 97 11.65 3.91 4.15
C THR A 97 13.09 3.45 3.94
N GLY A 98 13.49 2.37 4.63
CA GLY A 98 14.81 1.76 4.44
C GLY A 98 15.03 1.26 3.02
N VAL A 99 14.02 0.64 2.39
CA VAL A 99 14.10 0.21 0.98
C VAL A 99 14.02 1.39 0.02
N ALA A 100 13.16 2.38 0.27
CA ALA A 100 13.08 3.61 -0.56
C ALA A 100 14.43 4.30 -0.74
N ARG A 101 15.28 4.24 0.31
CA ARG A 101 16.61 4.86 0.35
C ARG A 101 17.76 3.92 -0.05
N ALA A 102 17.46 2.66 -0.40
CA ALA A 102 18.48 1.71 -0.81
C ALA A 102 18.99 2.01 -2.23
N GLU A 103 20.18 1.51 -2.54
CA GLU A 103 20.73 1.57 -3.90
C GLU A 103 19.81 0.81 -4.88
N PRO A 104 19.51 1.37 -6.07
CA PRO A 104 18.66 0.72 -7.05
C PRO A 104 19.43 -0.31 -7.88
N ASP A 105 20.02 -1.29 -7.19
CA ASP A 105 20.87 -2.33 -7.79
C ASP A 105 20.25 -3.74 -7.74
N GLY A 106 19.03 -3.85 -7.23
CA GLY A 106 18.27 -5.12 -7.19
C GLY A 106 18.59 -6.03 -6.01
N TYR A 107 19.46 -5.63 -5.08
CA TYR A 107 19.83 -6.47 -3.93
C TYR A 107 19.04 -6.16 -2.66
N THR A 108 18.30 -5.06 -2.63
CA THR A 108 17.36 -4.75 -1.55
C THR A 108 15.98 -4.53 -2.15
N LEU A 109 15.10 -5.50 -1.93
CA LEU A 109 13.73 -5.50 -2.44
C LEU A 109 12.75 -5.44 -1.27
N LEU A 110 11.54 -4.98 -1.53
CA LEU A 110 10.46 -4.82 -0.58
C LEU A 110 9.36 -5.85 -0.85
N ILE A 111 8.98 -6.60 0.17
CA ILE A 111 7.68 -7.26 0.24
C ILE A 111 6.75 -6.33 1.01
N ALA A 112 5.84 -5.68 0.29
CA ALA A 112 4.88 -4.73 0.85
C ALA A 112 3.47 -5.31 0.88
N THR A 113 2.64 -4.78 1.78
CA THR A 113 1.19 -5.01 1.77
C THR A 113 0.44 -3.71 1.44
N SER A 114 -0.88 -3.73 1.29
CA SER A 114 -1.69 -2.49 1.13
C SER A 114 -1.40 -1.41 2.19
N ALA A 115 -0.88 -1.78 3.37
CA ALA A 115 -0.43 -0.83 4.40
C ALA A 115 0.60 0.19 3.87
N TYR A 116 1.40 -0.20 2.89
CA TYR A 116 2.33 0.67 2.16
C TYR A 116 1.65 1.89 1.53
N ILE A 117 0.43 1.72 1.01
CA ILE A 117 -0.36 2.78 0.38
C ILE A 117 -1.17 3.52 1.45
N VAL A 118 -1.84 2.75 2.31
CA VAL A 118 -2.71 3.27 3.38
C VAL A 118 -1.98 4.19 4.34
N ASN A 119 -0.72 3.88 4.69
CA ASN A 119 0.07 4.72 5.58
C ASN A 119 0.24 6.14 5.04
N LYS A 120 0.23 6.34 3.71
CA LYS A 120 0.29 7.68 3.12
C LYS A 120 -1.01 8.45 3.28
N ALA A 121 -2.15 7.77 3.29
CA ALA A 121 -3.45 8.37 3.54
C ALA A 121 -3.64 8.75 5.02
N LEU A 122 -2.97 8.06 5.95
CA LEU A 122 -3.09 8.27 7.40
C LEU A 122 -2.03 9.22 7.97
N ASN A 123 -0.89 9.37 7.30
CA ASN A 123 0.22 10.19 7.77
C ASN A 123 0.76 11.05 6.63
N ASP A 124 0.43 12.35 6.67
CA ASP A 124 0.91 13.31 5.69
C ASP A 124 2.43 13.46 5.68
N GLN A 125 3.09 13.24 6.83
CA GLN A 125 4.55 13.34 7.03
C GLN A 125 5.30 12.03 6.79
N LEU A 126 4.70 11.07 6.09
CA LEU A 126 5.35 9.82 5.74
C LEU A 126 6.66 10.06 4.98
N SER A 127 7.72 9.36 5.38
CA SER A 127 9.09 9.55 4.85
C SER A 127 9.35 8.88 3.50
N TYR A 128 8.30 8.43 2.81
CA TYR A 128 8.36 7.89 1.45
C TYR A 128 7.07 8.24 0.68
N ASP A 129 7.19 8.31 -0.64
CA ASP A 129 6.09 8.41 -1.59
C ASP A 129 5.85 7.02 -2.23
N PRO A 130 4.66 6.41 -2.06
CA PRO A 130 4.39 5.05 -2.54
C PRO A 130 4.34 4.93 -4.08
N VAL A 131 4.30 6.06 -4.81
CA VAL A 131 4.30 6.06 -6.28
C VAL A 131 5.69 6.38 -6.81
N LYS A 132 6.40 7.35 -6.20
CA LYS A 132 7.64 7.89 -6.75
C LYS A 132 8.91 7.18 -6.28
N ASP A 133 8.92 6.66 -5.07
CA ASP A 133 10.14 6.16 -4.43
C ASP A 133 10.41 4.68 -4.70
N PHE A 134 9.59 4.04 -5.54
CA PHE A 134 9.63 2.59 -5.75
C PHE A 134 9.42 2.21 -7.22
N THR A 135 10.04 1.09 -7.60
CA THR A 135 9.81 0.42 -8.88
C THR A 135 8.93 -0.81 -8.63
N PRO A 136 7.68 -0.87 -9.13
CA PRO A 136 6.84 -2.06 -9.05
C PRO A 136 7.49 -3.25 -9.76
N ILE A 137 7.39 -4.46 -9.19
CA ILE A 137 7.95 -5.68 -9.80
C ILE A 137 6.86 -6.71 -10.07
N CYS A 138 6.05 -7.07 -9.08
CA CYS A 138 4.98 -8.04 -9.25
C CYS A 138 3.93 -7.90 -8.14
N GLU A 139 2.65 -7.91 -8.50
CA GLU A 139 1.60 -8.19 -7.53
C GLU A 139 1.62 -9.70 -7.26
N ILE A 140 1.93 -10.10 -6.04
CA ILE A 140 2.14 -11.51 -5.70
C ILE A 140 0.79 -12.18 -5.46
N ALA A 141 0.04 -11.63 -4.51
CA ALA A 141 -1.20 -12.22 -4.04
C ALA A 141 -2.10 -11.19 -3.39
N ASN A 142 -3.38 -11.53 -3.26
CA ASN A 142 -4.38 -10.73 -2.56
C ASN A 142 -5.03 -11.59 -1.47
N ALA A 143 -5.27 -11.00 -0.31
CA ALA A 143 -6.04 -11.60 0.76
C ALA A 143 -7.28 -10.75 1.02
N PRO A 144 -8.48 -11.19 0.59
CA PRO A 144 -9.70 -10.48 0.90
C PRO A 144 -10.00 -10.53 2.39
N ASN A 145 -10.81 -9.57 2.81
CA ASN A 145 -11.37 -9.54 4.14
C ASN A 145 -12.77 -10.15 4.13
N ILE A 146 -13.24 -10.54 5.31
CA ILE A 146 -14.59 -11.04 5.52
C ILE A 146 -15.21 -10.36 6.72
N PHE A 147 -16.47 -9.95 6.56
CA PHE A 147 -17.29 -9.50 7.67
C PHE A 147 -17.93 -10.71 8.34
N VAL A 148 -17.73 -10.83 9.65
CA VAL A 148 -18.27 -11.92 10.46
C VAL A 148 -18.94 -11.37 11.71
N VAL A 149 -19.93 -12.10 12.19
CA VAL A 149 -20.60 -11.85 13.47
C VAL A 149 -20.59 -13.11 14.32
N ASN A 150 -20.89 -12.96 15.61
CA ASN A 150 -21.16 -14.10 16.46
C ASN A 150 -22.43 -14.83 15.97
N ALA A 151 -22.41 -16.16 15.89
CA ALA A 151 -23.58 -16.93 15.44
C ALA A 151 -24.83 -16.70 16.32
N ASN A 152 -24.65 -16.40 17.61
CA ASN A 152 -25.75 -16.12 18.55
C ASN A 152 -26.36 -14.72 18.39
N LEU A 153 -25.81 -13.86 17.52
CA LEU A 153 -26.35 -12.52 17.28
C LEU A 153 -27.71 -12.58 16.56
N GLY A 154 -28.00 -13.68 15.86
CA GLY A 154 -29.28 -13.90 15.18
C GLY A 154 -29.43 -13.17 13.84
N VAL A 155 -28.33 -12.69 13.25
CA VAL A 155 -28.30 -12.09 11.90
C VAL A 155 -27.63 -13.03 10.90
N ASN A 156 -28.22 -13.19 9.72
CA ASN A 156 -27.79 -14.16 8.70
C ASN A 156 -27.28 -13.54 7.41
N SER A 157 -27.42 -12.23 7.26
CA SER A 157 -27.03 -11.49 6.07
C SER A 157 -26.46 -10.12 6.45
N LEU A 158 -25.72 -9.51 5.54
CA LEU A 158 -25.22 -8.14 5.75
C LEU A 158 -26.37 -7.15 5.93
N GLN A 159 -27.49 -7.34 5.24
CA GLN A 159 -28.69 -6.49 5.33
C GLN A 159 -29.37 -6.63 6.69
N GLU A 160 -29.49 -7.86 7.23
CA GLU A 160 -29.98 -8.09 8.59
C GLU A 160 -29.06 -7.44 9.62
N PHE A 161 -27.73 -7.53 9.45
CA PHE A 161 -26.80 -6.84 10.32
C PHE A 161 -26.97 -5.32 10.27
N ILE A 162 -27.15 -4.74 9.08
CA ILE A 162 -27.39 -3.29 8.93
C ILE A 162 -28.70 -2.88 9.62
N ALA A 163 -29.77 -3.68 9.47
CA ALA A 163 -31.03 -3.44 10.15
C ALA A 163 -30.87 -3.50 11.68
N PHE A 164 -30.17 -4.52 12.18
CA PHE A 164 -29.81 -4.66 13.59
C PHE A 164 -28.99 -3.46 14.09
N ALA A 165 -27.97 -3.05 13.36
CA ALA A 165 -27.11 -1.92 13.75
C ALA A 165 -27.90 -0.60 13.83
N ARG A 166 -28.86 -0.39 12.92
CA ARG A 166 -29.77 0.78 12.96
C ARG A 166 -30.75 0.74 14.13
N SER A 167 -31.15 -0.43 14.60
CA SER A 167 -32.02 -0.54 15.79
C SER A 167 -31.28 -0.27 17.11
N GLN A 168 -29.95 -0.32 17.11
CA GLN A 168 -29.16 -0.02 18.31
C GLN A 168 -28.99 1.49 18.48
N ALA A 169 -29.62 2.06 19.51
CA ALA A 169 -29.56 3.51 19.78
C ALA A 169 -28.13 4.05 20.01
N LYS A 170 -27.22 3.20 20.51
CA LYS A 170 -25.80 3.55 20.71
C LYS A 170 -24.90 3.14 19.54
N GLY A 171 -25.46 2.57 18.47
CA GLY A 171 -24.70 1.89 17.43
C GLY A 171 -24.19 0.53 17.87
N VAL A 172 -23.24 0.00 17.11
CA VAL A 172 -22.60 -1.30 17.35
C VAL A 172 -21.08 -1.16 17.40
N ASN A 173 -20.43 -2.06 18.10
CA ASN A 173 -18.97 -2.12 18.15
C ASN A 173 -18.45 -3.07 17.08
N TYR A 174 -17.32 -2.73 16.46
CA TYR A 174 -16.61 -3.64 15.57
C TYR A 174 -15.14 -3.79 15.92
N SER A 175 -14.57 -4.98 15.70
CA SER A 175 -13.15 -5.23 15.87
C SER A 175 -12.39 -5.22 14.53
N SER A 176 -11.13 -4.79 14.60
CA SER A 176 -10.16 -5.01 13.53
C SER A 176 -8.77 -5.33 14.12
N PRO A 177 -7.82 -5.81 13.29
CA PRO A 177 -6.43 -6.03 13.70
C PRO A 177 -5.61 -4.78 14.05
N GLY A 178 -6.24 -3.59 14.04
CA GLY A 178 -5.58 -2.33 14.41
C GLY A 178 -5.86 -1.19 13.44
N LEU A 179 -5.32 -0.01 13.79
CA LEU A 179 -5.40 1.20 12.98
C LEU A 179 -4.55 1.08 11.70
N GLY A 180 -5.07 1.60 10.59
CA GLY A 180 -4.45 1.58 9.26
C GLY A 180 -4.42 0.22 8.58
N THR A 181 -5.28 -0.70 9.01
CA THR A 181 -5.41 -2.02 8.38
C THR A 181 -6.57 -2.02 7.38
N THR A 182 -6.45 -2.80 6.30
CA THR A 182 -7.55 -2.91 5.31
C THR A 182 -8.87 -3.40 5.94
N PRO A 183 -8.91 -4.25 7.00
CA PRO A 183 -10.17 -4.58 7.66
C PRO A 183 -10.79 -3.40 8.42
N GLN A 184 -9.99 -2.53 9.04
CA GLN A 184 -10.51 -1.30 9.64
C GLN A 184 -11.15 -0.42 8.56
N LEU A 185 -10.43 -0.17 7.48
CA LEU A 185 -10.90 0.74 6.42
C LEU A 185 -12.10 0.15 5.67
N SER A 186 -12.18 -1.17 5.53
CA SER A 186 -13.38 -1.85 5.03
C SER A 186 -14.57 -1.59 5.95
N SER A 187 -14.39 -1.69 7.26
CA SER A 187 -15.47 -1.43 8.22
C SER A 187 -15.90 0.04 8.24
N GLU A 188 -14.95 0.97 8.13
CA GLU A 188 -15.25 2.40 8.00
C GLU A 188 -15.99 2.71 6.69
N LEU A 189 -15.60 2.08 5.59
CA LEU A 189 -16.32 2.25 4.33
C LEU A 189 -17.74 1.70 4.41
N LEU A 190 -17.93 0.55 5.05
CA LEU A 190 -19.25 -0.01 5.32
C LEU A 190 -20.08 0.97 6.18
N ARG A 191 -19.50 1.51 7.26
CA ARG A 191 -20.15 2.49 8.13
C ARG A 191 -20.68 3.68 7.34
N VAL A 192 -19.83 4.29 6.50
CA VAL A 192 -20.18 5.45 5.65
C VAL A 192 -21.25 5.10 4.63
N ARG A 193 -21.06 4.03 3.84
CA ARG A 193 -21.99 3.66 2.75
C ARG A 193 -23.34 3.14 3.26
N ALA A 194 -23.34 2.37 4.34
CA ALA A 194 -24.57 1.84 4.95
C ALA A 194 -25.29 2.86 5.84
N LYS A 195 -24.65 4.01 6.14
CA LYS A 195 -25.16 5.06 7.04
C LYS A 195 -25.57 4.49 8.40
N ILE A 196 -24.68 3.72 9.01
CA ILE A 196 -24.87 3.10 10.33
C ILE A 196 -23.87 3.67 11.34
N SER A 197 -24.21 3.64 12.63
CA SER A 197 -23.29 4.03 13.69
C SER A 197 -22.47 2.82 14.12
N MET A 198 -21.16 2.91 13.96
CA MET A 198 -20.21 1.86 14.37
C MET A 198 -19.05 2.50 15.11
N GLU A 199 -18.64 1.89 16.23
CA GLU A 199 -17.44 2.29 16.98
C GLU A 199 -16.33 1.25 16.79
N HIS A 200 -15.14 1.74 16.42
CA HIS A 200 -13.98 0.89 16.21
C HIS A 200 -13.34 0.53 17.55
N ILE A 201 -13.25 -0.77 17.84
CA ILE A 201 -12.46 -1.31 18.94
C ILE A 201 -11.18 -1.91 18.33
N PRO A 202 -10.05 -1.17 18.33
CA PRO A 202 -8.80 -1.66 17.76
C PRO A 202 -8.18 -2.72 18.68
N TYR A 203 -7.70 -3.81 18.08
CA TYR A 203 -6.88 -4.80 18.75
C TYR A 203 -5.45 -4.77 18.20
N ASN A 204 -4.49 -5.29 18.96
CA ASN A 204 -3.08 -5.30 18.55
C ASN A 204 -2.76 -6.44 17.56
N SER A 205 -3.71 -7.33 17.27
CA SER A 205 -3.55 -8.41 16.30
C SER A 205 -4.89 -8.95 15.79
N GLY A 206 -4.84 -9.64 14.65
CA GLY A 206 -6.01 -10.30 14.07
C GLY A 206 -6.64 -11.38 14.96
N PRO A 207 -5.87 -12.29 15.58
CA PRO A 207 -6.44 -13.26 16.53
C PRO A 207 -7.18 -12.63 17.71
N GLN A 208 -6.66 -11.53 18.26
CA GLN A 208 -7.35 -10.80 19.34
C GLN A 208 -8.68 -10.19 18.87
N ALA A 209 -8.71 -9.63 17.65
CA ALA A 209 -9.93 -9.09 17.05
C ALA A 209 -10.99 -10.19 16.77
N ALA A 210 -10.56 -11.35 16.29
CA ALA A 210 -11.42 -12.51 16.07
C ALA A 210 -11.99 -13.05 17.39
N GLN A 211 -11.17 -13.10 18.44
CA GLN A 211 -11.62 -13.49 19.77
C GLN A 211 -12.72 -12.57 20.31
N ALA A 212 -12.63 -11.26 20.06
CA ALA A 212 -13.62 -10.29 20.54
C ALA A 212 -15.03 -10.51 19.97
N VAL A 213 -15.13 -10.91 18.69
CA VAL A 213 -16.44 -11.24 18.09
C VAL A 213 -16.91 -12.63 18.53
N LEU A 214 -15.99 -13.58 18.71
CA LEU A 214 -16.30 -14.91 19.27
C LEU A 214 -16.88 -14.86 20.68
N THR A 215 -16.37 -13.96 21.52
CA THR A 215 -16.89 -13.74 22.88
C THR A 215 -18.00 -12.70 22.95
N ASN A 216 -18.47 -12.20 21.80
CA ASN A 216 -19.54 -11.22 21.68
C ASN A 216 -19.25 -9.88 22.40
N LEU A 217 -17.97 -9.54 22.60
CA LEU A 217 -17.54 -8.22 23.08
C LEU A 217 -17.80 -7.12 22.03
N VAL A 218 -17.75 -7.51 20.76
CA VAL A 218 -18.13 -6.68 19.61
C VAL A 218 -19.15 -7.42 18.75
N GLN A 219 -19.99 -6.69 18.03
CA GLN A 219 -21.07 -7.29 17.22
C GLN A 219 -20.59 -7.67 15.82
N LEU A 220 -19.55 -7.00 15.31
CA LEU A 220 -18.97 -7.26 14.00
C LEU A 220 -17.46 -7.39 14.09
N SER A 221 -16.87 -8.23 13.25
CA SER A 221 -15.44 -8.17 12.95
C SER A 221 -15.25 -8.14 11.45
N CYS A 222 -14.31 -7.31 11.00
CA CYS A 222 -13.71 -7.46 9.69
C CYS A 222 -12.34 -8.10 9.89
N SER A 223 -12.12 -9.26 9.28
CA SER A 223 -10.93 -10.08 9.52
C SER A 223 -10.41 -10.72 8.23
N ALA A 224 -9.15 -11.12 8.23
CA ALA A 224 -8.61 -12.01 7.21
C ALA A 224 -9.25 -13.40 7.34
N ILE A 225 -9.58 -14.03 6.21
CA ILE A 225 -10.36 -15.27 6.17
C ILE A 225 -9.75 -16.41 7.02
N PRO A 226 -8.44 -16.73 6.96
CA PRO A 226 -7.87 -17.85 7.73
C PRO A 226 -8.06 -17.76 9.24
N LEU A 227 -8.17 -16.54 9.78
CA LEU A 227 -8.32 -16.32 11.22
C LEU A 227 -9.71 -16.70 11.72
N VAL A 228 -10.72 -16.66 10.85
CA VAL A 228 -12.12 -16.87 11.21
C VAL A 228 -12.73 -18.09 10.53
N GLN A 229 -12.08 -18.63 9.48
CA GLN A 229 -12.55 -19.79 8.74
C GLN A 229 -12.81 -21.02 9.64
N PRO A 230 -11.91 -21.45 10.55
CA PRO A 230 -12.20 -22.58 11.44
C PRO A 230 -13.46 -22.36 12.31
N HIS A 231 -13.73 -21.11 12.69
CA HIS A 231 -14.88 -20.74 13.50
C HIS A 231 -16.18 -20.67 12.70
N ILE A 232 -16.08 -20.30 11.42
CA ILE A 232 -17.17 -20.37 10.45
C ILE A 232 -17.54 -21.84 10.20
N GLU A 233 -16.55 -22.69 9.96
CA GLU A 233 -16.74 -24.14 9.77
C GLU A 233 -17.34 -24.81 11.01
N ALA A 234 -16.93 -24.38 12.21
CA ALA A 234 -17.51 -24.84 13.48
C ALA A 234 -18.89 -24.23 13.80
N GLY A 235 -19.40 -23.30 12.98
CA GLY A 235 -20.71 -22.64 13.20
C GLY A 235 -20.74 -21.64 14.36
N THR A 236 -19.59 -21.26 14.91
CA THR A 236 -19.48 -20.29 16.03
C THR A 236 -19.46 -18.84 15.56
N LEU A 237 -19.00 -18.60 14.33
CA LEU A 237 -19.12 -17.32 13.64
C LEU A 237 -19.97 -17.47 12.38
N LYS A 238 -20.76 -16.45 12.07
CA LYS A 238 -21.52 -16.35 10.83
C LYS A 238 -20.81 -15.39 9.88
N PRO A 239 -20.39 -15.83 8.68
CA PRO A 239 -19.89 -14.94 7.65
C PRO A 239 -21.05 -14.17 6.99
N LEU A 240 -20.86 -12.88 6.77
CA LEU A 240 -21.87 -12.00 6.15
C LEU A 240 -21.53 -11.68 4.70
N ALA A 241 -20.29 -11.25 4.43
CA ALA A 241 -19.84 -10.93 3.08
C ALA A 241 -18.30 -10.89 3.00
N VAL A 242 -17.76 -11.25 1.84
CA VAL A 242 -16.33 -11.07 1.49
C VAL A 242 -16.11 -9.79 0.70
N THR A 243 -14.95 -9.16 0.89
CA THR A 243 -14.57 -7.89 0.24
C THR A 243 -13.83 -8.08 -1.10
N SER A 244 -13.72 -9.30 -1.60
CA SER A 244 -13.23 -9.60 -2.96
C SER A 244 -14.29 -9.31 -4.02
N ALA A 245 -13.83 -9.11 -5.26
CA ALA A 245 -14.71 -8.95 -6.42
C ALA A 245 -15.53 -10.22 -6.75
N THR A 246 -15.03 -11.39 -6.34
CA THR A 246 -15.65 -12.69 -6.54
C THR A 246 -15.73 -13.44 -5.21
N ARG A 247 -16.63 -14.41 -5.10
CA ARG A 247 -16.76 -15.21 -3.88
C ARG A 247 -15.48 -15.98 -3.60
N TRP A 248 -15.17 -16.16 -2.32
CA TRP A 248 -14.00 -16.90 -1.90
C TRP A 248 -14.21 -18.39 -2.13
N ARG A 249 -13.26 -19.06 -2.79
CA ARG A 249 -13.42 -20.48 -3.20
C ARG A 249 -13.68 -21.43 -2.03
N ALA A 250 -13.05 -21.18 -0.87
CA ALA A 250 -13.25 -22.01 0.33
C ALA A 250 -14.59 -21.74 1.03
N LEU A 251 -15.28 -20.65 0.68
CA LEU A 251 -16.55 -20.20 1.26
C LEU A 251 -17.53 -19.79 0.14
N PRO A 252 -17.90 -20.71 -0.77
CA PRO A 252 -18.65 -20.37 -1.99
C PRO A 252 -20.07 -19.85 -1.71
N ASP A 253 -20.61 -20.14 -0.53
CA ASP A 253 -21.94 -19.69 -0.09
C ASP A 253 -21.93 -18.28 0.49
N VAL A 254 -20.74 -17.72 0.78
CA VAL A 254 -20.61 -16.37 1.33
C VAL A 254 -20.64 -15.36 0.17
N PRO A 255 -21.59 -14.41 0.15
CA PRO A 255 -21.69 -13.43 -0.92
C PRO A 255 -20.54 -12.43 -0.86
N THR A 256 -20.27 -11.79 -1.98
CA THR A 256 -19.44 -10.58 -2.05
C THR A 256 -20.20 -9.37 -1.49
N MET A 257 -19.46 -8.29 -1.21
CA MET A 257 -20.07 -7.00 -0.88
C MET A 257 -20.97 -6.48 -2.01
N ALA A 258 -20.58 -6.67 -3.27
CA ALA A 258 -21.38 -6.27 -4.44
C ALA A 258 -22.71 -7.04 -4.52
N GLU A 259 -22.68 -8.37 -4.35
CA GLU A 259 -23.89 -9.20 -4.25
C GLU A 259 -24.76 -8.82 -3.03
N SER A 260 -24.14 -8.20 -2.02
CA SER A 260 -24.82 -7.66 -0.84
C SER A 260 -25.28 -6.19 -1.00
N GLY A 261 -25.30 -5.66 -2.23
CA GLY A 261 -25.82 -4.32 -2.52
C GLY A 261 -24.83 -3.17 -2.24
N PHE A 262 -23.53 -3.48 -2.12
CA PHE A 262 -22.46 -2.49 -2.01
C PHE A 262 -21.55 -2.55 -3.23
N ASP A 263 -21.97 -1.86 -4.30
CA ASP A 263 -21.20 -1.78 -5.55
C ASP A 263 -19.81 -1.19 -5.33
N ASP A 264 -18.84 -1.63 -6.14
CA ASP A 264 -17.44 -1.18 -6.11
C ASP A 264 -16.83 -1.18 -4.70
N PHE A 265 -17.17 -2.20 -3.92
CA PHE A 265 -16.59 -2.48 -2.60
C PHE A 265 -15.62 -3.66 -2.73
N VAL A 266 -14.48 -3.39 -3.36
CA VAL A 266 -13.38 -4.35 -3.51
C VAL A 266 -12.20 -3.84 -2.71
N LEU A 267 -11.97 -4.44 -1.56
CA LEU A 267 -10.96 -4.03 -0.59
C LEU A 267 -10.24 -5.26 -0.07
N ASP A 268 -9.08 -5.55 -0.63
CA ASP A 268 -8.25 -6.66 -0.20
C ASP A 268 -6.89 -6.17 0.32
N THR A 269 -6.18 -7.09 0.97
CA THR A 269 -4.78 -6.91 1.31
C THR A 269 -3.94 -7.44 0.17
N MET A 270 -3.46 -6.54 -0.67
CA MET A 270 -2.44 -6.82 -1.67
C MET A 270 -1.14 -7.18 -0.97
N VAL A 271 -0.39 -8.13 -1.53
CA VAL A 271 1.02 -8.39 -1.26
C VAL A 271 1.79 -8.21 -2.55
N MET A 272 2.85 -7.41 -2.54
CA MET A 272 3.61 -7.06 -3.72
C MET A 272 5.11 -7.14 -3.50
N LEU A 273 5.83 -7.37 -4.60
CA LEU A 273 7.28 -7.18 -4.70
C LEU A 273 7.56 -5.85 -5.38
N ALA A 274 8.45 -5.06 -4.79
CA ALA A 274 8.94 -3.80 -5.36
C ALA A 274 10.43 -3.60 -5.04
N GLY A 275 11.10 -2.76 -5.82
CA GLY A 275 12.44 -2.27 -5.51
C GLY A 275 12.43 -0.76 -5.23
N PRO A 276 13.57 -0.17 -4.84
CA PRO A 276 13.73 1.28 -4.82
C PRO A 276 13.45 1.91 -6.21
N ALA A 277 13.18 3.21 -6.23
CA ALA A 277 13.00 3.97 -7.47
C ALA A 277 14.22 3.82 -8.40
N ARG A 278 13.95 3.81 -9.71
CA ARG A 278 14.96 3.73 -10.78
C ARG A 278 15.73 2.40 -10.81
N LEU A 279 15.09 1.31 -10.38
CA LEU A 279 15.65 -0.03 -10.56
C LEU A 279 15.88 -0.30 -12.07
N PRO A 280 17.04 -0.86 -12.48
CA PRO A 280 17.34 -1.11 -13.87
C PRO A 280 16.23 -1.92 -14.56
N PRO A 281 15.80 -1.55 -15.79
CA PRO A 281 14.73 -2.24 -16.49
C PRO A 281 14.98 -3.74 -16.65
N ALA A 282 16.22 -4.15 -16.94
CA ALA A 282 16.58 -5.56 -17.09
C ALA A 282 16.43 -6.36 -15.79
N VAL A 283 16.81 -5.78 -14.64
CA VAL A 283 16.64 -6.39 -13.32
C VAL A 283 15.17 -6.49 -12.95
N THR A 284 14.40 -5.42 -13.22
CA THR A 284 12.96 -5.38 -12.99
C THR A 284 12.22 -6.45 -13.80
N ALA A 285 12.53 -6.58 -15.09
CA ALA A 285 11.96 -7.59 -15.97
C ALA A 285 12.30 -9.01 -15.48
N ARG A 286 13.58 -9.29 -15.19
CA ARG A 286 14.01 -10.59 -14.69
C ARG A 286 13.34 -10.98 -13.37
N LEU A 287 13.24 -10.06 -12.41
CA LEU A 287 12.54 -10.30 -11.14
C LEU A 287 11.04 -10.53 -11.35
N SER A 288 10.41 -9.77 -12.24
CA SER A 288 9.00 -9.93 -12.54
C SER A 288 8.70 -11.26 -13.20
N ASP A 289 9.46 -11.62 -14.25
CA ASP A 289 9.30 -12.87 -14.98
C ASP A 289 9.52 -14.08 -14.07
N ALA A 290 10.58 -14.06 -13.26
CA ALA A 290 10.86 -15.10 -12.27
C ALA A 290 9.71 -15.22 -11.26
N THR A 291 9.24 -14.10 -10.71
CA THR A 291 8.15 -14.10 -9.71
C THR A 291 6.86 -14.66 -10.30
N GLN A 292 6.48 -14.22 -11.52
CA GLN A 292 5.28 -14.72 -12.20
C GLN A 292 5.40 -16.23 -12.52
N ALA A 293 6.57 -16.70 -12.98
CA ALA A 293 6.82 -18.12 -13.24
C ALA A 293 6.74 -18.97 -11.97
N ILE A 294 7.22 -18.47 -10.83
CA ILE A 294 7.11 -19.13 -9.52
C ILE A 294 5.65 -19.23 -9.09
N LEU A 295 4.91 -18.12 -9.19
CA LEU A 295 3.50 -18.05 -8.86
C LEU A 295 2.62 -18.92 -9.78
N ALA A 296 3.14 -19.30 -10.95
CA ALA A 296 2.47 -20.22 -11.84
C ALA A 296 2.49 -21.68 -11.34
N ARG A 297 3.38 -22.03 -10.41
CA ARG A 297 3.57 -23.41 -9.94
C ARG A 297 2.44 -23.85 -9.01
N PRO A 298 1.82 -25.02 -9.24
CA PRO A 298 0.73 -25.52 -8.38
C PRO A 298 1.10 -25.54 -6.89
N ALA A 299 2.28 -26.05 -6.54
CA ALA A 299 2.73 -26.12 -5.15
C ALA A 299 2.81 -24.75 -4.46
N ILE A 300 3.20 -23.70 -5.19
CA ILE A 300 3.26 -22.32 -4.67
C ILE A 300 1.86 -21.75 -4.52
N ARG A 301 0.99 -21.94 -5.53
CA ARG A 301 -0.42 -21.52 -5.43
C ARG A 301 -1.11 -22.17 -4.25
N ASP A 302 -0.96 -23.49 -4.08
CA ASP A 302 -1.57 -24.24 -2.99
C ASP A 302 -1.04 -23.79 -1.61
N ALA A 303 0.26 -23.49 -1.52
CA ALA A 303 0.86 -22.96 -0.28
C ALA A 303 0.26 -21.59 0.07
N LEU A 304 0.20 -20.66 -0.90
CA LEU A 304 -0.38 -19.34 -0.70
C LEU A 304 -1.88 -19.43 -0.35
N GLN A 305 -2.63 -20.30 -1.03
CA GLN A 305 -4.05 -20.52 -0.74
C GLN A 305 -4.29 -21.07 0.66
N ARG A 306 -3.48 -22.02 1.13
CA ARG A 306 -3.52 -22.47 2.54
C ARG A 306 -3.23 -21.33 3.53
N GLY A 307 -2.44 -20.34 3.12
CA GLY A 307 -2.19 -19.11 3.87
C GLY A 307 -3.30 -18.05 3.76
N GLY A 308 -4.40 -18.31 3.03
CA GLY A 308 -5.49 -17.36 2.82
C GLY A 308 -5.27 -16.35 1.72
N PHE A 309 -4.40 -16.66 0.76
CA PHE A 309 -4.04 -15.78 -0.33
C PHE A 309 -4.50 -16.34 -1.68
N ASP A 310 -5.11 -15.49 -2.49
CA ASP A 310 -5.31 -15.74 -3.90
C ASP A 310 -4.12 -15.19 -4.69
N VAL A 311 -3.54 -16.04 -5.54
CA VAL A 311 -2.41 -15.64 -6.39
C VAL A 311 -2.89 -14.64 -7.44
N ALA A 312 -2.24 -13.48 -7.47
CA ALA A 312 -2.53 -12.42 -8.44
C ALA A 312 -1.61 -12.51 -9.65
N ALA A 313 -0.30 -12.64 -9.42
CA ALA A 313 0.75 -12.71 -10.43
C ALA A 313 0.66 -11.60 -11.50
N LYS A 314 0.41 -10.35 -11.09
CA LYS A 314 0.28 -9.23 -12.05
C LYS A 314 1.62 -8.55 -12.33
N PRO A 315 1.88 -8.15 -13.59
CA PRO A 315 3.12 -7.52 -14.02
C PRO A 315 3.30 -6.09 -13.45
N PRO A 316 4.50 -5.48 -13.62
CA PRO A 316 4.83 -4.16 -13.06
C PRO A 316 3.85 -3.05 -13.44
N ALA A 317 3.40 -3.04 -14.70
CA ALA A 317 2.52 -2.00 -15.20
C ALA A 317 1.14 -2.02 -14.51
N GLU A 318 0.56 -3.21 -14.35
CA GLU A 318 -0.73 -3.38 -13.66
C GLU A 318 -0.62 -3.04 -12.16
N LEU A 319 0.46 -3.49 -11.52
CA LEU A 319 0.73 -3.14 -10.12
C LEU A 319 0.90 -1.62 -9.95
N GLY A 320 1.66 -0.96 -10.83
CA GLY A 320 1.85 0.50 -10.80
C GLY A 320 0.55 1.27 -11.02
N ALA A 321 -0.31 0.80 -11.93
CA ALA A 321 -1.64 1.38 -12.15
C ALA A 321 -2.53 1.23 -10.91
N ARG A 322 -2.51 0.04 -10.28
CA ARG A 322 -3.25 -0.21 -9.03
C ARG A 322 -2.78 0.72 -7.91
N ILE A 323 -1.48 0.84 -7.67
CA ILE A 323 -0.93 1.72 -6.63
C ILE A 323 -1.38 3.16 -6.87
N SER A 324 -1.22 3.65 -8.10
CA SER A 324 -1.57 5.03 -8.47
C SER A 324 -3.06 5.34 -8.27
N LYS A 325 -3.92 4.33 -8.45
CA LYS A 325 -5.36 4.43 -8.23
C LYS A 325 -5.76 4.32 -6.76
N GLU A 326 -5.09 3.45 -6.00
CA GLU A 326 -5.44 3.20 -4.61
C GLU A 326 -4.99 4.34 -3.67
N VAL A 327 -3.89 5.03 -3.96
CA VAL A 327 -3.42 6.17 -3.13
C VAL A 327 -4.53 7.22 -2.89
N PRO A 328 -5.16 7.81 -3.92
CA PRO A 328 -6.25 8.77 -3.70
C PRO A 328 -7.49 8.11 -3.11
N MET A 329 -7.82 6.88 -3.53
CA MET A 329 -8.97 6.14 -2.97
C MET A 329 -8.87 5.99 -1.45
N TRP A 330 -7.71 5.61 -0.93
CA TRP A 330 -7.51 5.44 0.51
C TRP A 330 -7.56 6.77 1.25
N ARG A 331 -7.06 7.86 0.66
CA ARG A 331 -7.21 9.21 1.23
C ARG A 331 -8.67 9.60 1.32
N ASP A 332 -9.47 9.35 0.28
CA ASP A 332 -10.88 9.71 0.25
C ASP A 332 -11.70 8.84 1.25
N ILE A 333 -11.33 7.55 1.43
CA ILE A 333 -11.89 6.70 2.50
C ILE A 333 -11.58 7.28 3.88
N VAL A 334 -10.32 7.66 4.15
CA VAL A 334 -9.90 8.22 5.44
C VAL A 334 -10.56 9.56 5.73
N ALA A 335 -10.77 10.39 4.70
CA ALA A 335 -11.51 11.65 4.82
C ALA A 335 -13.01 11.45 5.12
N GLY A 336 -13.54 10.25 4.92
CA GLY A 336 -14.96 9.93 5.08
C GLY A 336 -15.80 10.12 3.83
N ASP A 337 -15.17 10.40 2.68
CA ASP A 337 -15.83 10.65 1.40
C ASP A 337 -16.09 9.36 0.59
N GLY A 338 -15.43 8.25 0.97
CA GLY A 338 -15.53 6.94 0.32
C GLY A 338 -14.93 6.92 -1.11
N PRO A 339 -14.69 5.75 -1.71
CA PRO A 339 -14.25 5.68 -3.10
C PRO A 339 -15.31 6.28 -4.02
N GLN A 340 -14.97 7.35 -4.74
CA GLN A 340 -15.74 7.78 -5.90
C GLN A 340 -15.55 6.75 -7.03
N ALA A 341 -16.65 6.33 -7.64
CA ALA A 341 -16.69 5.29 -8.67
C ALA A 341 -15.68 5.57 -9.79
N GLY A 342 -14.82 4.59 -10.07
CA GLY A 342 -13.73 4.74 -11.03
C GLY A 342 -12.83 3.50 -11.12
N ILE A 343 -13.42 2.30 -11.11
CA ILE A 343 -12.70 1.11 -11.57
C ILE A 343 -13.14 0.85 -13.00
N ASP A 344 -12.34 1.33 -13.96
CA ASP A 344 -12.54 1.05 -15.38
C ASP A 344 -12.52 -0.47 -15.60
N ARG A 345 -13.64 -1.03 -16.06
CA ARG A 345 -13.90 -2.47 -16.19
C ARG A 345 -13.48 -3.04 -17.54
N ASN A 346 -12.76 -2.29 -18.39
CA ASN A 346 -12.55 -2.69 -19.77
C ASN A 346 -11.18 -3.34 -20.04
N GLY A 347 -11.05 -4.58 -19.56
CA GLY A 347 -10.12 -5.59 -20.12
C GLY A 347 -10.80 -6.56 -21.09
N ALA A 348 -12.02 -6.25 -21.55
CA ALA A 348 -12.74 -7.05 -22.53
C ALA A 348 -12.99 -6.21 -23.80
N SER A 349 -12.42 -6.68 -24.89
CA SER A 349 -12.54 -6.18 -26.27
C SER A 349 -13.91 -5.57 -26.61
N ARG A 350 -13.92 -4.30 -27.02
CA ARG A 350 -14.91 -3.80 -27.98
C ARG A 350 -14.23 -2.97 -29.07
N GLN A 351 -14.13 -3.61 -30.22
CA GLN A 351 -14.01 -2.98 -31.53
C GLN A 351 -15.09 -1.90 -31.70
N ASN A 352 -14.69 -0.81 -32.37
CA ASN A 352 -15.48 0.09 -33.21
C ASN A 352 -16.95 0.37 -32.83
N ASP A 353 -17.23 1.62 -32.47
CA ASP A 353 -18.17 2.38 -33.29
C ASP A 353 -17.85 3.89 -33.28
N LYS A 354 -17.99 4.52 -34.44
CA LYS A 354 -17.84 5.95 -34.69
C LYS A 354 -19.23 6.60 -34.75
N SER A 355 -19.27 7.93 -34.67
CA SER A 355 -20.43 8.85 -34.77
C SER A 355 -21.21 8.98 -33.44
N ASP A 356 -21.59 10.16 -32.94
CA ASP A 356 -21.89 11.42 -33.61
C ASP A 356 -21.85 12.62 -32.63
N GLU A 357 -21.62 13.81 -33.20
CA GLU A 357 -22.09 15.17 -32.79
C GLU A 357 -21.65 15.77 -31.42
N ARG A 358 -20.75 16.76 -31.41
CA ARG A 358 -20.98 18.23 -31.55
C ARG A 358 -22.06 18.81 -30.61
N HIS A 359 -21.64 19.55 -29.58
CA HIS A 359 -21.93 21.00 -29.32
C HIS A 359 -21.38 21.42 -27.93
N SER A 360 -20.57 22.48 -27.90
CA SER A 360 -20.09 23.22 -26.71
C SER A 360 -20.98 24.46 -26.44
N PRO A 361 -20.70 25.39 -25.50
CA PRO A 361 -20.22 25.35 -24.10
C PRO A 361 -21.05 26.28 -23.15
N CYS A 362 -20.50 26.60 -21.95
CA CYS A 362 -20.85 27.68 -20.98
C CYS A 362 -21.91 27.29 -19.92
N SER A 363 -21.86 27.67 -18.63
CA SER A 363 -21.14 28.73 -17.91
C SER A 363 -21.32 28.58 -16.38
N MET A 364 -20.41 29.19 -15.60
CA MET A 364 -20.55 29.71 -14.22
C MET A 364 -20.51 28.79 -12.97
N ASN A 365 -19.34 28.84 -12.30
CA ASN A 365 -19.16 29.01 -10.84
C ASN A 365 -19.13 30.55 -10.56
N PRO A 366 -19.24 31.15 -9.34
CA PRO A 366 -18.90 30.60 -8.02
C PRO A 366 -19.72 31.04 -6.78
N ARG A 367 -19.62 30.28 -5.67
CA ARG A 367 -19.18 30.74 -4.32
C ARG A 367 -19.79 29.93 -3.15
N LYS A 368 -18.86 29.45 -2.31
CA LYS A 368 -18.86 29.40 -0.82
C LYS A 368 -19.94 28.58 -0.10
N THR A 369 -19.50 27.52 0.58
CA THR A 369 -19.62 27.37 2.05
C THR A 369 -18.57 26.37 2.52
N THR A 370 -17.52 26.87 3.17
CA THR A 370 -16.52 26.08 3.90
C THR A 370 -16.90 26.15 5.37
N MET A 371 -17.32 25.03 5.96
CA MET A 371 -17.54 24.92 7.40
C MET A 371 -16.37 24.14 8.00
N VAL A 372 -15.57 24.84 8.79
CA VAL A 372 -14.40 24.35 9.51
C VAL A 372 -14.88 23.59 10.74
N PHE A 373 -14.46 22.32 10.89
CA PHE A 373 -14.58 21.58 12.15
C PHE A 373 -13.19 21.47 12.79
N ALA A 374 -13.01 22.18 13.91
CA ALA A 374 -11.77 22.21 14.68
C ALA A 374 -11.73 21.07 15.70
N LEU A 375 -10.56 20.42 15.77
CA LEU A 375 -10.16 19.42 16.76
C LEU A 375 -10.35 19.91 18.21
N ARG A 376 -10.93 19.06 19.06
CA ARG A 376 -10.68 19.05 20.52
C ARG A 376 -9.82 17.83 20.85
N LEU A 377 -8.52 18.06 21.05
CA LEU A 377 -7.62 17.15 21.74
C LEU A 377 -7.58 17.55 23.21
N SER A 378 -8.05 16.67 24.08
CA SER A 378 -7.89 16.79 25.53
C SER A 378 -6.50 16.30 25.93
N ASN A 379 -5.70 17.19 26.50
CA ASN A 379 -4.39 16.93 27.09
C ASN A 379 -4.57 16.82 28.63
N PRO A 380 -4.11 15.75 29.31
CA PRO A 380 -4.15 15.69 30.76
C PRO A 380 -2.84 16.23 31.32
N ALA A 381 -2.85 17.49 31.75
CA ALA A 381 -1.79 18.05 32.57
C ALA A 381 -2.40 19.05 33.55
N SER A 382 -2.81 18.56 34.72
CA SER A 382 -3.26 19.38 35.83
C SER A 382 -2.25 19.32 36.98
N CYS A 383 -1.68 20.49 37.25
CA CYS A 383 -1.45 21.05 38.58
C CYS A 383 -0.31 20.47 39.44
N LEU A 384 0.87 21.10 39.31
CA LEU A 384 1.84 21.24 40.39
C LEU A 384 2.13 22.73 40.61
N GLY A 385 1.74 23.24 41.79
CA GLY A 385 1.96 24.60 42.23
C GLY A 385 2.34 24.66 43.71
N ARG A 386 3.65 24.83 43.95
CA ARG A 386 4.36 25.46 45.09
C ARG A 386 4.14 25.00 46.55
N SER A 387 5.27 24.64 47.15
CA SER A 387 5.64 24.60 48.58
C SER A 387 5.84 26.02 49.15
N PRO A 388 5.75 26.25 50.49
CA PRO A 388 6.97 26.18 51.34
C PRO A 388 6.75 25.61 52.76
N GLY A 389 7.78 24.98 53.33
CA GLY A 389 7.88 24.71 54.78
C GLY A 389 8.78 23.51 55.14
N SER A 390 10.00 23.78 55.59
CA SER A 390 10.96 22.79 56.16
C SER A 390 10.97 22.87 57.71
N PRO A 391 11.74 22.04 58.45
CA PRO A 391 11.36 20.74 59.05
C PRO A 391 11.50 20.74 60.60
N PRO A 392 11.38 19.59 61.30
CA PRO A 392 12.62 18.96 61.79
C PRO A 392 12.65 17.41 61.95
N SER A 393 13.84 16.87 61.68
CA SER A 393 14.62 15.74 62.27
C SER A 393 13.97 14.53 63.02
N MET A 394 14.24 13.32 62.46
CA MET A 394 14.83 12.07 63.06
C MET A 394 14.14 11.37 64.27
N PRO A 395 14.42 10.07 64.58
CA PRO A 395 15.39 9.12 64.01
C PRO A 395 14.86 7.70 63.66
N LYS A 396 15.78 6.94 63.06
CA LYS A 396 15.81 5.52 62.69
C LYS A 396 15.37 4.52 63.77
N ALA A 397 14.79 3.42 63.32
CA ALA A 397 15.15 2.04 63.69
C ALA A 397 15.03 1.16 62.45
#